data_AF-I6VSD5-F1
#
_entry.id   AF-I6VSD5-F1
#
_cell.length_a   1.000
_cell.length_b   1.000
_cell.length_c   1.000
_cell.angle_alpha   90.00
_cell.angle_beta   90.00
_cell.angle_gamma   90.00
#
_symmetry.space_group_name_H-M   'P 1'
#
loop_
_entity.id
_entity.type
_entity.pdbx_description
1 polymer ?
#
loop_
_entity_poly.entity_id
_entity_poly.type
_entity_poly.pdbx_seq_one_letter_code
_entity_poly.pdbx_strand_id
1 'polypeptide(L)'
;YECKLCLTLHNNEGNYLAHTQGKRHQTNLAKRAAREAKEAPAQPQPHKRKVNLKKIVKIGRPGYRVTKQFDPETKQRSLLFQIEYPEIEDNTKPRHRFMSSYEQKIEPFDKKYQYLLFAAEPYEIIAFK
;
A
#
# COMPACT_ATOMS: atom_id res chain seq x y z
N TYR A 1 16.30 -24.95 -16.61
CA TYR A 1 15.23 -24.13 -16.00
C TYR A 1 14.12 -25.04 -15.52
N GLU A 2 13.63 -24.88 -14.29
CA GLU A 2 12.62 -25.77 -13.72
C GLU A 2 11.34 -25.01 -13.38
N CYS A 3 10.19 -25.60 -13.69
CA CYS A 3 8.90 -25.10 -13.23
C CYS A 3 8.44 -25.89 -12.01
N LYS A 4 8.63 -25.33 -10.80
CA LYS A 4 8.18 -25.97 -9.54
C LYS A 4 6.66 -26.11 -9.43
N LEU A 5 5.89 -25.33 -10.20
CA LEU A 5 4.43 -25.44 -10.23
C LEU A 5 3.96 -26.66 -11.07
N CYS A 6 4.63 -26.93 -12.19
CA CYS A 6 4.27 -28.01 -13.10
C CYS A 6 5.15 -29.25 -12.95
N LEU A 7 6.20 -29.18 -12.13
CA LEU A 7 7.24 -30.22 -11.96
C LEU A 7 7.88 -30.61 -13.31
N THR A 8 8.12 -29.62 -14.18
CA THR A 8 8.71 -29.81 -15.50
C THR A 8 10.11 -29.20 -15.57
N LEU A 9 11.02 -29.91 -16.22
CA LEU A 9 12.36 -29.44 -16.54
C LEU A 9 12.39 -28.92 -17.98
N HIS A 10 13.07 -27.80 -18.19
CA HIS A 10 13.23 -27.12 -19.47
C HIS A 10 14.71 -26.90 -19.74
N ASN A 11 15.16 -27.31 -20.93
CA ASN A 11 16.58 -27.28 -21.31
C ASN A 11 17.11 -25.85 -21.52
N ASN A 12 16.28 -24.95 -22.07
CA ASN A 12 16.66 -23.57 -22.40
C ASN A 12 15.67 -22.56 -21.79
N GLU A 13 16.10 -21.31 -21.62
CA GLU A 13 15.29 -20.24 -21.04
C GLU A 13 14.04 -19.94 -21.86
N GLY A 14 14.18 -19.91 -23.19
CA GLY A 14 13.06 -19.67 -24.09
C GLY A 14 11.94 -20.72 -23.96
N ASN A 15 12.31 -21.99 -23.73
CA ASN A 15 11.34 -23.06 -23.49
C ASN A 15 10.63 -22.87 -22.13
N TYR A 16 11.36 -22.41 -21.11
CA TYR A 16 10.76 -22.08 -19.81
C TYR A 16 9.79 -20.91 -19.89
N LEU A 17 10.15 -19.83 -20.61
CA LEU A 17 9.28 -18.66 -20.81
C LEU A 17 8.01 -19.01 -21.59
N ALA A 18 8.13 -19.80 -22.67
CA ALA A 18 6.97 -20.28 -23.41
C ALA A 18 6.07 -21.18 -22.54
N HIS A 19 6.67 -22.00 -21.67
CA HIS A 19 5.93 -22.84 -20.74
C HIS A 19 5.10 -22.03 -19.73
N THR A 20 5.64 -20.95 -19.15
CA THR A 20 4.89 -20.14 -18.16
C THR A 20 3.69 -19.43 -18.77
N GLN A 21 3.76 -19.07 -20.05
CA GLN A 21 2.66 -18.49 -20.82
C GLN A 21 1.66 -19.55 -21.34
N GLY A 22 2.02 -20.84 -21.29
CA GLY A 22 1.20 -21.93 -21.77
C GLY A 22 -0.05 -22.21 -20.91
N LYS A 23 -1.13 -22.65 -21.57
CA LYS A 23 -2.43 -22.95 -20.94
C LYS A 23 -2.32 -23.91 -19.75
N ARG A 24 -1.49 -24.95 -19.86
CA ARG A 24 -1.28 -25.94 -18.77
C ARG A 24 -0.76 -25.28 -17.51
N HIS A 25 0.27 -24.43 -17.62
CA HIS A 25 0.85 -23.71 -16.50
C HIS A 25 -0.18 -22.79 -15.83
N GLN A 26 -0.90 -22.00 -16.64
CA GLN A 26 -1.96 -21.11 -16.17
C GLN A 26 -3.08 -21.86 -15.44
N THR A 27 -3.52 -23.02 -15.93
CA THR A 27 -4.54 -23.84 -15.24
C THR A 27 -4.05 -24.40 -13.92
N ASN A 28 -2.78 -24.80 -13.81
CA ASN A 28 -2.21 -25.27 -12.54
C ASN A 28 -2.08 -24.14 -11.53
N LEU A 29 -1.80 -22.92 -11.99
CA LEU A 29 -1.73 -21.73 -11.17
C LEU A 29 -3.11 -21.41 -10.56
N ALA A 30 -4.16 -21.44 -11.39
CA ALA A 30 -5.54 -21.29 -10.94
C ALA A 30 -5.96 -22.39 -9.93
N LYS A 31 -5.58 -23.66 -10.17
CA LYS A 31 -5.85 -24.77 -9.24
C LYS A 31 -5.15 -24.60 -7.91
N ARG A 32 -3.89 -24.13 -7.91
CA ARG A 32 -3.14 -23.83 -6.67
C ARG A 32 -3.80 -22.70 -5.89
N ALA A 33 -4.12 -21.59 -6.56
CA ALA A 33 -4.81 -20.46 -5.93
C ALA A 33 -6.15 -20.88 -5.30
N ALA A 34 -6.91 -21.76 -5.96
CA ALA A 34 -8.16 -22.29 -5.43
C ALA A 34 -7.96 -23.22 -4.21
N ARG A 35 -6.87 -24.00 -4.16
CA ARG A 35 -6.53 -24.85 -3.01
C ARG A 35 -6.06 -24.01 -1.83
N GLU A 36 -5.15 -23.07 -2.07
CA GLU A 36 -4.65 -22.13 -1.04
C GLU A 36 -5.79 -21.29 -0.46
N ALA A 37 -6.76 -20.88 -1.28
CA ALA A 37 -7.96 -20.19 -0.80
C ALA A 37 -8.86 -21.06 0.09
N LYS A 38 -8.86 -22.39 -0.10
CA LYS A 38 -9.63 -23.34 0.73
C LYS A 38 -8.88 -23.76 2.00
N GLU A 39 -7.57 -23.91 1.92
CA GLU A 39 -6.69 -24.31 3.04
C GLU A 39 -6.26 -23.12 3.90
N ALA A 40 -6.49 -21.88 3.44
CA ALA A 40 -6.27 -20.69 4.24
C ALA A 40 -7.05 -20.83 5.56
N PRO A 41 -6.36 -20.84 6.73
CA PRO A 41 -7.04 -20.99 8.00
C PRO A 41 -8.09 -19.88 8.11
N ALA A 42 -9.29 -20.26 8.55
CA ALA A 42 -10.36 -19.36 8.93
C ALA A 42 -9.97 -18.57 10.20
N GLN A 43 -8.87 -17.82 10.11
CA GLN A 43 -8.78 -16.61 10.91
C GLN A 43 -9.99 -15.75 10.51
N PRO A 44 -10.61 -15.00 11.43
CA PRO A 44 -11.56 -13.96 11.07
C PRO A 44 -10.83 -12.94 10.20
N GLN A 45 -10.75 -13.23 8.91
CA GLN A 45 -10.16 -12.34 7.93
C GLN A 45 -11.14 -11.20 7.83
N PRO A 46 -10.73 -9.95 8.14
CA PRO A 46 -11.55 -8.81 7.81
C PRO A 46 -11.87 -8.94 6.33
N HIS A 47 -13.16 -8.93 5.99
CA HIS A 47 -13.63 -9.03 4.61
C HIS A 47 -12.76 -8.10 3.77
N LYS A 48 -11.87 -8.67 2.95
CA LYS A 48 -11.08 -7.90 1.99
C LYS A 48 -12.07 -7.41 0.96
N ARG A 49 -12.72 -6.28 1.26
CA ARG A 49 -13.45 -5.49 0.27
C ARG A 49 -12.51 -5.37 -0.91
N LYS A 50 -12.87 -5.98 -2.04
CA LYS A 50 -12.18 -5.77 -3.30
C LYS A 50 -12.43 -4.32 -3.67
N VAL A 51 -11.56 -3.44 -3.19
CA VAL A 51 -11.61 -2.03 -3.55
C VAL A 51 -11.11 -1.96 -4.99
N ASN A 52 -11.99 -1.64 -5.93
CA ASN A 52 -11.57 -1.30 -7.28
C ASN A 52 -10.74 -0.02 -7.17
N LEU A 53 -9.42 -0.17 -7.29
CA LEU A 53 -8.49 0.96 -7.31
C LEU A 53 -8.73 1.73 -8.61
N LYS A 54 -9.40 2.88 -8.51
CA LYS A 54 -9.51 3.81 -9.63
C LYS A 54 -8.10 4.39 -9.88
N LYS A 55 -7.61 4.26 -11.11
CA LYS A 55 -6.33 4.88 -11.51
C LYS A 55 -6.60 6.35 -11.83
N ILE A 56 -6.46 7.20 -10.83
CA ILE A 56 -6.60 8.66 -10.95
C ILE A 56 -5.20 9.27 -11.15
N VAL A 57 -5.08 10.25 -12.05
CA VAL A 57 -3.83 10.99 -12.27
C VAL A 57 -3.61 11.92 -11.07
N LYS A 58 -2.41 11.87 -10.48
CA LYS A 58 -2.09 12.73 -9.34
C LYS A 58 -1.69 14.13 -9.80
N ILE A 59 -2.25 15.15 -9.15
CA ILE A 59 -2.04 16.56 -9.52
C ILE A 59 -0.81 17.19 -8.86
N GLY A 60 -0.24 16.53 -7.84
CA GLY A 60 0.96 16.99 -7.14
C GLY A 60 0.79 17.02 -5.62
N ARG A 61 1.68 17.74 -4.94
CA ARG A 61 1.70 17.84 -3.47
C ARG A 61 0.73 18.93 -2.99
N PRO A 62 -0.08 18.67 -1.95
CA PRO A 62 -0.95 19.67 -1.36
C PRO A 62 -0.14 20.73 -0.59
N GLY A 63 -0.68 21.94 -0.48
CA GLY A 63 -0.13 22.97 0.40
C GLY A 63 -0.36 22.60 1.86
N TYR A 64 0.64 22.85 2.73
CA TYR A 64 0.50 22.57 4.15
C TYR A 64 1.25 23.58 5.03
N ARG A 65 0.75 23.75 6.25
CA ARG A 65 1.37 24.52 7.33
C ARG A 65 1.37 23.70 8.62
N VAL A 66 2.51 23.72 9.31
CA VAL A 66 2.67 23.04 10.61
C VAL A 66 2.95 24.10 11.66
N THR A 67 2.14 24.14 12.70
CA THR A 67 2.32 25.07 13.83
C THR A 67 2.52 24.29 15.12
N LYS A 68 3.60 24.61 15.83
CA LYS A 68 3.84 24.12 17.20
C LYS A 68 2.95 24.91 18.15
N GLN A 69 2.20 24.23 18.98
CA GLN A 69 1.29 24.84 19.93
C GLN A 69 1.61 24.35 21.35
N PHE A 70 1.33 25.22 22.31
CA PHE A 70 1.40 24.91 23.72
C PHE A 70 0.07 25.33 24.33
N ASP A 71 -0.62 24.37 24.90
CA ASP A 71 -1.86 24.64 25.61
C ASP A 71 -1.53 25.03 27.06
N PRO A 72 -1.84 26.28 27.49
CA PRO A 72 -1.52 26.76 28.82
C PRO A 72 -2.33 26.07 29.93
N GLU A 73 -3.53 25.57 29.64
CA GLU A 73 -4.39 24.92 30.64
C GLU A 73 -3.92 23.49 30.91
N THR A 74 -3.73 22.71 29.86
CA THR A 74 -3.30 21.31 29.97
C THR A 74 -1.78 21.15 30.09
N LYS A 75 -1.01 22.22 29.85
CA LYS A 75 0.46 22.24 29.77
C LYS A 75 1.03 21.25 28.74
N GLN A 76 0.24 20.90 27.73
CA GLN A 76 0.65 19.96 26.69
C GLN A 76 1.21 20.69 25.47
N ARG A 77 2.21 20.08 24.84
CA ARG A 77 2.74 20.51 23.54
C ARG A 77 2.04 19.72 22.44
N SER A 78 1.56 20.40 21.42
CA SER A 78 0.91 19.78 20.27
C SER A 78 1.46 20.33 18.96
N LEU A 79 1.23 19.57 17.88
CA LEU A 79 1.48 20.00 16.52
C LEU A 79 0.13 20.09 15.82
N LEU A 80 -0.19 21.27 15.30
CA LEU A 80 -1.35 21.47 14.44
C LEU A 80 -0.90 21.42 12.98
N PHE A 81 -1.51 20.51 12.23
CA PHE A 81 -1.29 20.32 10.80
C PHE A 81 -2.48 20.91 10.04
N GLN A 82 -2.24 21.94 9.24
CA GLN A 82 -3.23 22.53 8.34
C GLN A 82 -2.84 22.16 6.92
N ILE A 83 -3.70 21.43 6.21
CA ILE A 83 -3.42 20.95 4.85
C ILE A 83 -4.57 21.38 3.96
N GLU A 84 -4.22 22.00 2.84
CA GLU A 84 -5.17 22.56 1.88
C GLU A 84 -5.37 21.58 0.71
N TYR A 85 -6.63 21.26 0.43
CA TYR A 85 -7.04 20.35 -0.64
C TYR A 85 -8.11 21.00 -1.54
N PRO A 86 -7.77 22.03 -2.34
CA PRO A 86 -8.75 22.76 -3.14
C PRO A 86 -9.45 21.90 -4.23
N GLU A 87 -8.79 20.86 -4.75
CA GLU A 87 -9.29 20.02 -5.85
C GLU A 87 -9.73 18.61 -5.40
N ILE A 88 -10.14 18.45 -4.13
CA ILE A 88 -10.63 17.15 -3.62
C ILE A 88 -12.05 16.85 -4.14
N GLU A 89 -12.35 15.58 -4.43
CA GLU A 89 -13.69 15.16 -4.84
C GLU A 89 -14.72 15.41 -3.72
N ASP A 90 -15.90 15.92 -4.08
CA ASP A 90 -16.97 16.23 -3.14
C ASP A 90 -17.34 15.02 -2.28
N ASN A 91 -17.52 15.25 -0.97
CA ASN A 91 -17.76 14.25 0.08
C ASN A 91 -16.59 13.30 0.41
N THR A 92 -15.42 13.45 -0.22
CA THR A 92 -14.25 12.65 0.15
C THR A 92 -13.51 13.31 1.32
N LYS A 93 -13.37 12.58 2.43
CA LYS A 93 -12.60 13.06 3.59
C LYS A 93 -11.14 12.57 3.50
N PRO A 94 -10.15 13.45 3.72
CA PRO A 94 -8.76 13.05 3.85
C PRO A 94 -8.59 11.99 4.94
N ARG A 95 -7.67 11.06 4.71
CA ARG A 95 -7.33 10.01 5.68
C ARG A 95 -5.94 10.25 6.21
N HIS A 96 -5.73 9.88 7.46
CA HIS A 96 -4.41 9.92 8.09
C HIS A 96 -4.06 8.57 8.71
N ARG A 97 -2.76 8.31 8.85
CA ARG A 97 -2.24 7.09 9.47
C ARG A 97 -0.83 7.33 10.02
N PHE A 98 -0.53 6.73 11.17
CA PHE A 98 0.84 6.58 11.65
C PHE A 98 1.52 5.38 10.97
N MET A 99 2.70 5.61 10.44
CA MET A 99 3.52 4.63 9.74
C MET A 99 4.86 4.47 10.45
N SER A 100 5.31 3.22 10.60
CA SER A 100 6.62 2.95 11.18
C SER A 100 7.74 3.28 10.19
N SER A 101 8.92 3.64 10.69
CA SER A 101 10.10 3.91 9.87
C SER A 101 10.60 2.70 9.06
N TYR A 102 10.21 1.47 9.42
CA TYR A 102 10.50 0.27 8.64
C TYR A 102 9.64 0.12 7.38
N GLU A 103 8.47 0.78 7.31
CA GLU A 103 7.54 0.65 6.18
C GLU A 103 7.93 1.55 5.00
N GLN A 104 8.64 2.65 5.26
CA GLN A 104 9.08 3.56 4.21
C GLN A 104 10.28 3.00 3.42
N LYS A 105 10.46 3.49 2.20
CA LYS A 105 11.55 3.08 1.29
C LYS A 105 12.47 4.23 0.86
N ILE A 106 12.26 5.44 1.40
CA ILE A 106 12.94 6.65 0.94
C ILE A 106 14.23 6.86 1.74
N GLU A 107 14.12 6.93 3.07
CA GLU A 107 15.28 7.08 3.96
C GLU A 107 15.58 5.75 4.69
N PRO A 108 16.82 5.57 5.19
CA PRO A 108 17.14 4.45 6.08
C PRO A 108 16.22 4.44 7.31
N PHE A 109 15.89 3.24 7.78
CA PHE A 109 14.99 3.08 8.92
C PHE A 109 15.66 3.54 10.22
N ASP A 110 14.91 4.25 11.06
CA ASP A 110 15.32 4.63 12.42
C ASP A 110 14.16 4.39 13.39
N LYS A 111 14.40 3.56 14.41
CA LYS A 111 13.39 3.15 15.39
C LYS A 111 12.87 4.31 16.24
N LYS A 112 13.62 5.41 16.34
CA LYS A 112 13.26 6.57 17.17
C LYS A 112 12.14 7.42 16.58
N TYR A 113 11.82 7.22 15.29
CA TYR A 113 10.88 8.05 14.56
C TYR A 113 9.68 7.25 14.06
N GLN A 114 8.56 7.95 13.97
CA GLN A 114 7.33 7.49 13.32
C GLN A 114 6.91 8.59 12.34
N TYR A 115 6.14 8.22 11.33
CA TYR A 115 5.68 9.16 10.32
C TYR A 115 4.16 9.30 10.40
N LEU A 116 3.66 10.53 10.45
CA LEU A 116 2.25 10.83 10.31
C LEU A 116 1.95 11.15 8.84
N LEU A 117 1.15 10.30 8.20
CA LEU A 117 0.81 10.41 6.78
C LEU A 117 -0.58 11.01 6.63
N PHE A 118 -0.73 11.83 5.60
CA PHE A 118 -2.02 12.32 5.12
C PHE A 118 -2.20 11.96 3.65
N ALA A 119 -3.38 11.44 3.31
CA ALA A 119 -3.74 10.99 1.99
C ALA A 119 -5.13 11.49 1.60
N ALA A 120 -5.22 12.14 0.45
CA ALA A 120 -6.47 12.53 -0.19
C ALA A 120 -6.24 12.48 -1.71
N GLU A 121 -7.10 11.78 -2.44
CA GLU A 121 -7.07 11.80 -3.91
C GLU A 121 -7.62 13.15 -4.40
N PRO A 122 -7.05 13.77 -5.46
CA PRO A 122 -5.97 13.31 -6.34
C PRO A 122 -4.54 13.71 -5.91
N TYR A 123 -4.34 14.22 -4.70
CA TYR A 123 -3.04 14.69 -4.24
C TYR A 123 -2.05 13.56 -3.92
N GLU A 124 -0.77 13.90 -3.92
CA GLU A 124 0.28 13.04 -3.38
C GLU A 124 0.17 12.89 -1.86
N ILE A 125 0.62 11.73 -1.37
CA ILE A 125 0.67 11.46 0.07
C ILE A 125 1.82 12.27 0.67
N ILE A 126 1.51 13.05 1.71
CA ILE A 126 2.51 13.76 2.49
C ILE A 126 2.75 13.03 3.81
N ALA A 127 3.99 13.11 4.30
CA ALA A 127 4.39 12.48 5.55
C ALA A 127 5.19 13.46 6.41
N PHE A 128 4.92 13.48 7.70
CA PHE A 128 5.64 14.28 8.70
C PHE A 128 6.34 13.35 9.68
N LYS A 129 7.63 13.61 9.92
CA LYS A 129 8.48 12.89 10.86
C LYS A 129 8.36 13.44 12.27
#